data_AF-A0A089LT66-F1
#
_entry.id   AF-A0A089LT66-F1
#
_cell.length_a   1.000
_cell.length_b   1.000
_cell.length_c   1.000
_cell.angle_alpha   90.00
_cell.angle_beta   90.00
_cell.angle_gamma   90.00
#
_symmetry.space_group_name_H-M   'P 1'
#
loop_
_entity.id
_entity.type
_entity.pdbx_description
1 polymer ?
#
loop_
_entity_poly.entity_id
_entity_poly.type
_entity_poly.pdbx_seq_one_letter_code
_entity_poly.pdbx_strand_id
1 'polypeptide(L)' 'MPRITSPDRTELRLRLRRLYLKQSAYYQEHRSRSEEIESDITETRRQLKAEDASSIHPDPPKKKSFKRKKKAKK' A
#
# COMPACT_ATOMS: atom_id res chain seq x y z
N MET A 1 21.16 -7.56 8.21
CA MET A 1 20.99 -6.26 7.52
C MET A 1 19.57 -5.76 7.73
N PRO A 2 19.32 -4.74 8.57
CA PRO A 2 17.98 -4.15 8.69
C PRO A 2 17.63 -3.41 7.39
N ARG A 3 16.49 -3.74 6.78
CA ARG A 3 15.93 -2.93 5.68
C ARG A 3 15.60 -1.56 6.25
N ILE A 4 16.22 -0.50 5.72
CA ILE A 4 15.90 0.89 6.07
C ILE A 4 14.46 1.11 5.60
N THR A 5 13.50 0.99 6.51
CA THR A 5 12.11 1.37 6.28
C THR A 5 12.03 2.88 6.33
N SER A 6 11.33 3.51 5.38
CA SER A 6 11.06 4.94 5.46
C SER A 6 10.40 5.27 6.82
N PRO A 7 10.73 6.43 7.42
CA PRO A 7 10.11 6.86 8.67
C PRO A 7 8.57 6.83 8.55
N ASP A 8 8.04 7.29 7.41
CA ASP A 8 6.60 7.32 7.10
C ASP A 8 5.95 5.93 7.13
N ARG A 9 6.62 4.91 6.56
CA ARG A 9 6.12 3.53 6.59
C ARG A 9 6.08 2.99 8.01
N THR A 10 7.07 3.33 8.83
CA THR A 10 7.15 2.89 10.23
C THR A 10 6.01 3.53 11.04
N GLU A 11 5.73 4.80 10.82
CA GLU A 11 4.62 5.52 11.43
C GLU A 11 3.26 4.92 11.04
N LEU A 12 3.04 4.60 9.77
CA LEU A 12 1.80 3.95 9.31
C LEU A 12 1.59 2.56 9.96
N ARG A 13 2.67 1.78 10.14
CA ARG A 13 2.59 0.49 10.86
C ARG A 13 2.28 0.67 12.34
N LEU A 14 2.89 1.67 12.99
CA LEU A 14 2.59 2.02 14.37
C LEU A 14 1.14 2.48 14.53
N ARG A 15 0.63 3.28 13.59
CA ARG A 15 -0.77 3.71 13.54
C ARG A 15 -1.70 2.50 13.43
N LEU A 16 -1.45 1.58 12.51
CA LEU A 16 -2.24 0.33 12.41
C LEU A 16 -2.23 -0.47 13.71
N ARG A 17 -1.07 -0.62 14.36
CA ARG A 17 -0.97 -1.32 15.64
C ARG A 17 -1.86 -0.66 16.71
N ARG A 18 -1.83 0.67 16.81
CA ARG A 18 -2.68 1.42 17.75
C ARG A 18 -4.17 1.25 17.43
N LEU A 19 -4.56 1.29 16.15
CA LEU A 19 -5.96 1.11 15.74
C LEU A 19 -6.49 -0.29 16.10
N TYR A 20 -5.70 -1.34 15.91
CA TYR A 20 -6.10 -2.69 16.34
C TYR A 20 -6.26 -2.81 17.86
N LEU A 21 -5.39 -2.16 18.63
CA LEU A 21 -5.53 -2.11 20.09
C LEU A 21 -6.81 -1.37 20.50
N LYS A 22 -7.11 -0.23 19.86
CA LYS A 22 -8.37 0.49 20.06
C LYS A 22 -9.58 -0.38 19.72
N GLN A 23 -9.55 -1.10 18.59
CA GLN A 23 -10.63 -2.00 18.20
C GLN A 23 -10.82 -3.12 19.22
N SER A 24 -9.72 -3.67 19.73
CA SER A 24 -9.78 -4.70 20.77
C SER A 24 -10.42 -4.18 22.04
N ALA A 25 -10.05 -2.97 22.50
CA ALA A 25 -10.67 -2.34 23.66
C ALA A 25 -12.16 -2.08 23.42
N TYR A 26 -12.51 -1.50 22.28
CA TYR A 26 -13.90 -1.27 21.88
C TYR A 26 -14.72 -2.57 21.86
N TYR A 27 -14.15 -3.66 21.35
CA TYR A 27 -14.82 -4.95 21.28
C TYR A 27 -15.08 -5.56 22.67
N GLN A 28 -14.22 -5.28 23.65
CA GLN A 28 -14.44 -5.71 25.04
C GLN A 28 -15.68 -5.03 25.66
N GLU A 29 -15.88 -3.74 25.34
CA GLU A 29 -16.97 -2.93 25.89
C GLU A 29 -18.29 -3.14 25.14
N HIS A 30 -18.27 -3.13 23.81
CA HIS A 30 -19.47 -3.08 22.99
C HIS A 30 -19.87 -4.42 22.36
N ARG A 31 -18.99 -5.44 22.42
CA ARG A 31 -19.15 -6.75 21.74
C ARG A 31 -19.46 -6.66 20.23
N SER A 32 -19.21 -5.50 19.65
CA SER A 32 -19.42 -5.18 18.24
C SER A 32 -18.18 -4.46 17.70
N ARG A 33 -18.07 -4.40 16.38
CA ARG A 33 -16.98 -3.69 15.72
C ARG A 33 -17.34 -2.20 15.59
N SER A 34 -16.37 -1.32 15.86
CA SER A 34 -16.52 0.09 15.52
C SER A 34 -16.26 0.29 14.02
N GLU A 35 -17.26 0.82 13.31
CA GLU A 35 -17.16 1.18 11.89
C GLU A 35 -16.14 2.30 11.67
N GLU A 36 -16.06 3.25 12.60
CA GLU A 36 -15.09 4.34 12.56
C GLU A 36 -13.65 3.79 12.59
N ILE A 37 -13.36 2.89 13.52
CA ILE A 37 -12.02 2.28 13.64
C ILE A 37 -11.72 1.38 12.42
N GLU A 38 -12.71 0.66 11.88
CA GLU A 38 -12.52 -0.12 10.65
C GLU A 38 -12.23 0.76 9.42
N SER A 39 -12.89 1.92 9.31
CA SER A 39 -12.62 2.91 8.28
C SER A 39 -11.17 3.40 8.36
N ASP A 40 -10.72 3.80 9.55
CA ASP A 40 -9.34 4.24 9.81
C ASP A 40 -8.31 3.15 9.49
N ILE A 41 -8.58 1.89 9.84
CA ILE A 41 -7.72 0.75 9.50
C ILE A 41 -7.61 0.60 7.99
N THR A 42 -8.72 0.74 7.28
CA THR A 42 -8.78 0.60 5.82
C THR A 42 -8.03 1.73 5.13
N GLU A 43 -8.20 2.96 5.59
CA GLU A 43 -7.45 4.12 5.08
C GLU A 43 -5.95 3.97 5.33
N THR A 44 -5.55 3.62 6.55
CA THR A 44 -4.12 3.44 6.90
C THR A 44 -3.49 2.31 6.09
N ARG A 45 -4.23 1.22 5.82
CA ARG A 45 -3.78 0.15 4.91
C ARG A 45 -3.61 0.63 3.47
N ARG A 46 -4.50 1.51 2.98
CA ARG A 46 -4.40 2.10 1.65
C ARG A 46 -3.16 2.99 1.53
N GLN A 47 -2.90 3.83 2.53
CA GLN A 47 -1.70 4.67 2.61
C GLN A 47 -0.43 3.80 2.64
N LEU A 48 -0.41 2.73 3.45
CA LEU A 48 0.74 1.82 3.52
C LEU A 48 1.03 1.12 2.17
N LYS A 49 -0.02 0.75 1.42
CA LYS A 49 0.13 0.23 0.06
C LYS A 49 0.63 1.29 -0.93
N ALA A 50 0.21 2.54 -0.79
CA ALA A 50 0.67 3.64 -1.62
C ALA A 50 2.17 3.92 -1.39
N GLU A 51 2.62 3.90 -0.14
CA GLU A 51 4.05 4.01 0.21
C GLU A 51 4.88 2.82 -0.27
N ASP A 52 4.35 1.60 -0.13
CA ASP A 52 5.01 0.40 -0.66
C ASP A 52 5.08 0.44 -2.19
N ALA A 53 4.09 1.04 -2.87
CA ALA A 53 4.07 1.20 -4.33
C ALA A 53 4.95 2.36 -4.81
N SER A 54 5.03 3.49 -4.10
CA SER A 54 5.92 4.61 -4.44
C SER A 54 7.40 4.23 -4.30
N SER A 55 7.71 3.35 -3.36
CA SER A 55 9.05 2.76 -3.20
C SER A 55 9.44 1.81 -4.34
N ILE A 56 8.48 1.29 -5.10
CA ILE A 56 8.71 0.44 -6.27
C ILE A 56 8.51 1.32 -7.48
N HIS A 57 9.56 2.02 -7.94
CA HIS A 57 9.57 2.58 -9.29
C HIS A 57 9.19 1.44 -10.26
N PRO A 58 8.01 1.44 -10.91
CA PRO A 58 7.80 0.50 -11.98
C PRO A 58 8.76 0.93 -13.09
N ASP A 59 9.77 0.11 -13.35
CA ASP A 59 10.60 0.25 -14.54
C ASP A 59 9.66 0.48 -15.73
N PRO A 60 9.76 1.60 -16.45
CA PRO A 60 8.85 1.87 -17.56
C PRO A 60 8.95 0.69 -18.53
N PRO A 61 7.81 0.17 -19.04
CA PRO A 61 7.82 -0.99 -19.89
C PRO A 61 8.78 -0.74 -21.06
N LYS A 62 9.87 -1.53 -21.14
CA LYS A 62 10.83 -1.48 -22.24
C LYS A 62 10.04 -1.50 -23.54
N LYS A 63 10.01 -0.36 -24.25
CA LYS A 63 9.41 -0.23 -25.58
C LYS A 63 10.04 -1.30 -26.46
N LYS A 64 9.33 -2.40 -26.71
CA LYS A 64 9.67 -3.34 -27.79
C LYS A 64 9.45 -2.57 -29.09
N SER A 65 10.52 -2.03 -29.66
CA SER A 65 10.52 -1.44 -30.99
C SER A 65 10.18 -2.53 -32.00
N PHE A 66 8.89 -2.67 -32.33
CA PHE A 66 8.47 -3.45 -33.47
C PHE A 66 9.02 -2.77 -34.73
N LYS A 67 10.16 -3.26 -35.23
CA LYS A 67 10.67 -2.96 -36.57
C LYS A 67 9.60 -3.38 -37.58
N ARG A 68 8.81 -2.41 -38.08
CA ARG A 68 7.99 -2.59 -39.28
C ARG A 68 8.93 -2.88 -40.45
N LYS A 69 9.00 -4.13 -40.90
CA LYS A 69 9.57 -4.45 -42.22
C LYS A 69 8.58 -3.93 -43.28
N LYS A 70 8.88 -2.78 -43.89
CA LYS A 70 8.27 -2.41 -45.18
C LYS A 70 8.70 -3.47 -46.20
N LYS A 71 7.77 -4.25 -46.74
CA LYS A 71 7.99 -4.92 -48.03
C LYS A 71 7.47 -4.00 -49.13
N ALA A 72 8.36 -3.64 -50.04
CA ALA A 72 8.07 -2.82 -51.22
C ALA A 72 7.31 -3.62 -52.27
N LYS A 73 6.43 -2.91 -53.00
CA LYS A 73 5.72 -3.34 -54.21
C LYS A 73 6.65 -4.04 -55.22
N LYS A 74 6.15 -5.10 -55.84
CA LYS A 74 6.37 -5.42 -57.27
C LYS A 74 5.03 -5.78 -57.87
#